data_AF-A0A7S9C9F6-F1
#
_entry.id   AF-A0A7S9C9F6-F1
#
_cell.length_a   1.000
_cell.length_b   1.000
_cell.length_c   1.000
_cell.angle_alpha   90.00
_cell.angle_beta   90.00
_cell.angle_gamma   90.00
#
_symmetry.space_group_name_H-M   'P 1'
#
loop_
_entity.id
_entity.type
_entity.pdbx_description
1 polymer ?
#
loop_
_entity_poly.entity_id
_entity_poly.type
_entity_poly.pdbx_seq_one_letter_code
_entity_poly.pdbx_strand_id
1 'polypeptide(L)'
;MSPPPRCCRCRPGPPHPRSRPGWRQRGELGVCALDSGSGRLIGCRADQRFAMCSTFKALLAGFVLARVEAGPLAVDQALPISRADLVPYAPAVKARLAGRSR
;
A
#
# COMPACT_ATOMS: atom_id res chain seq x y z
N MET A 1 -4.21 10.12 -25.31
CA MET A 1 -4.19 9.32 -24.06
C MET A 1 -5.07 8.09 -24.29
N SER A 2 -4.47 6.91 -24.44
CA SER A 2 -5.25 5.66 -24.51
C SER A 2 -5.94 5.41 -23.17
N PRO A 3 -7.19 4.92 -23.16
CA PRO A 3 -7.86 4.52 -21.93
C PRO A 3 -7.03 3.44 -21.21
N PRO A 4 -7.05 3.38 -19.87
CA PRO A 4 -6.35 2.31 -19.15
C PRO A 4 -6.87 0.95 -19.63
N PRO A 5 -6.01 -0.08 -19.69
CA PRO A 5 -6.42 -1.42 -20.07
C PRO A 5 -7.54 -1.84 -19.13
N ARG A 6 -8.77 -1.93 -19.68
CA ARG A 6 -9.93 -2.35 -18.91
C ARG A 6 -9.63 -3.76 -18.41
N CYS A 7 -9.64 -3.92 -17.09
CA CYS A 7 -9.49 -5.23 -16.47
C CYS A 7 -10.45 -6.19 -17.17
N CYS A 8 -9.90 -7.23 -17.79
CA CYS A 8 -10.65 -8.20 -18.59
C CYS A 8 -11.78 -8.70 -17.68
N ARG A 9 -13.02 -8.27 -17.96
CA ARG A 9 -14.23 -8.45 -17.13
C ARG A 9 -14.06 -9.60 -16.15
N CYS A 10 -13.86 -9.28 -14.87
CA CYS A 10 -14.19 -10.22 -13.82
C CYS A 10 -15.70 -10.45 -13.87
N ARG A 11 -16.13 -11.42 -14.70
CA ARG A 11 -17.37 -12.14 -14.41
C ARG A 11 -17.17 -12.78 -13.04
N PRO A 12 -18.16 -12.73 -12.14
CA PRO A 12 -18.12 -13.60 -10.98
C PRO A 12 -17.92 -15.02 -11.50
N GLY A 13 -16.78 -15.63 -11.16
CA GLY A 13 -16.53 -17.03 -11.47
C GLY A 13 -17.58 -17.88 -10.76
N PRO A 14 -17.93 -19.07 -11.30
CA PRO A 14 -18.78 -20.00 -10.59
C PRO A 14 -18.21 -20.25 -9.18
N PRO A 15 -19.06 -20.52 -8.17
CA PRO A 15 -18.59 -20.78 -6.82
C PRO A 15 -17.46 -21.81 -6.85
N HIS A 16 -16.30 -21.42 -6.30
CA HIS A 16 -15.14 -22.30 -6.27
C HIS A 16 -15.53 -23.60 -5.53
N PRO A 17 -15.22 -24.79 -6.06
CA PRO A 17 -15.63 -26.09 -5.48
C PRO A 17 -15.03 -26.38 -4.09
N ARG A 18 -14.35 -25.40 -3.47
CA ARG A 18 -13.79 -25.44 -2.11
C ARG A 18 -14.37 -24.36 -1.19
N SER A 19 -15.53 -23.80 -1.53
CA SER A 19 -16.28 -22.97 -0.58
C SER A 19 -16.79 -23.85 0.56
N ARG A 20 -15.98 -23.99 1.61
CA ARG A 20 -16.39 -24.62 2.87
C ARG A 20 -17.58 -23.84 3.45
N PRO A 21 -18.67 -24.49 3.88
CA PRO A 21 -19.74 -23.81 4.61
C PRO A 21 -19.14 -23.20 5.88
N GLY A 22 -19.28 -21.89 6.06
CA GLY A 22 -18.79 -21.17 7.26
C GLY A 22 -17.92 -19.94 7.00
N TRP A 23 -17.35 -19.78 5.80
CA TRP A 23 -16.48 -18.64 5.48
C TRP A 23 -17.18 -17.58 4.62
N ARG A 24 -18.40 -17.17 5.02
CA ARG A 24 -19.00 -15.94 4.48
C ARG A 24 -18.39 -14.76 5.23
N GLN A 25 -17.25 -14.26 4.76
CA GLN A 25 -16.76 -12.97 5.25
C GLN A 25 -17.73 -11.88 4.79
N ARG A 26 -18.26 -11.08 5.73
CA ARG A 26 -19.15 -9.94 5.47
C ARG A 26 -18.35 -8.72 4.98
N GLY A 27 -17.50 -8.91 3.99
CA GLY A 27 -16.60 -7.88 3.49
C GLY A 27 -16.43 -7.93 1.97
N GLU A 28 -16.10 -6.78 1.39
CA GLU A 28 -15.77 -6.69 -0.03
C GLU A 28 -14.28 -6.91 -0.25
N LEU A 29 -13.92 -7.65 -1.31
CA LEU A 29 -12.53 -7.93 -1.68
C LEU A 29 -12.27 -7.41 -3.09
N GLY A 30 -11.28 -6.53 -3.22
CA GLY A 30 -10.70 -6.12 -4.50
C GLY A 30 -9.34 -6.78 -4.69
N VAL A 31 -9.07 -7.27 -5.91
CA VAL A 31 -7.77 -7.87 -6.28
C VAL A 31 -7.39 -7.37 -7.67
N CYS A 32 -6.12 -7.01 -7.84
CA CYS A 32 -5.54 -6.65 -9.12
C CYS A 32 -4.14 -7.25 -9.21
N ALA A 33 -3.82 -7.92 -10.31
CA ALA A 33 -2.51 -8.47 -10.60
C ALA A 33 -2.09 -8.04 -12.01
N LEU A 34 -0.91 -7.44 -12.08
CA LEU A 34 -0.27 -7.01 -13.31
C LEU A 34 0.93 -7.91 -13.56
N ASP A 35 0.97 -8.56 -14.72
CA ASP A 35 2.19 -9.13 -15.26
C ASP A 35 3.00 -8.00 -15.90
N SER A 36 4.12 -7.64 -15.28
CA SER A 36 4.99 -6.56 -15.75
C SER A 36 5.79 -6.90 -17.01
N GLY A 37 5.89 -8.17 -17.38
CA GLY A 37 6.57 -8.60 -18.62
C GLY A 37 5.65 -8.51 -19.84
N SER A 38 4.41 -9.00 -19.72
CA SER A 38 3.43 -9.01 -20.82
C SER A 38 2.47 -7.81 -20.83
N GLY A 39 2.39 -7.07 -19.73
CA GLY A 39 1.39 -6.01 -19.53
C GLY A 39 -0.02 -6.54 -19.24
N ARG A 40 -0.19 -7.85 -19.08
CA ARG A 40 -1.50 -8.47 -18.83
C ARG A 40 -2.00 -8.12 -17.43
N LEU A 41 -3.23 -7.61 -17.37
CA LEU A 41 -3.92 -7.26 -16.13
C LEU A 41 -5.09 -8.22 -15.86
N ILE A 42 -5.13 -8.81 -14.68
CA ILE A 42 -6.26 -9.60 -14.19
C ILE A 42 -6.70 -9.07 -12.83
N GLY A 43 -8.00 -9.09 -12.53
CA GLY A 43 -8.46 -8.56 -11.26
C GLY A 43 -9.97 -8.55 -11.07
N CYS A 44 -10.41 -8.62 -9.82
CA CYS A 44 -11.80 -8.53 -9.38
C CYS A 44 -12.02 -7.19 -8.67
N ARG A 45 -13.05 -6.43 -9.08
CA ARG A 45 -13.32 -5.07 -8.56
C ARG A 45 -12.09 -4.16 -8.59
N ALA A 46 -11.26 -4.30 -9.63
CA ALA A 46 -9.97 -3.62 -9.75
C ALA A 46 -10.09 -2.09 -9.78
N ASP A 47 -11.20 -1.56 -10.30
CA ASP A 47 -11.48 -0.12 -10.38
C ASP A 47 -12.31 0.41 -9.19
N GLN A 48 -12.73 -0.48 -8.27
CA GLN A 48 -13.47 -0.08 -7.08
C GLN A 48 -12.51 0.56 -6.07
N ARG A 49 -12.98 1.62 -5.40
CA ARG A 49 -12.19 2.32 -4.39
C ARG A 49 -12.22 1.58 -3.06
N PHE A 50 -11.05 1.47 -2.42
CA PHE A 50 -10.86 0.95 -1.07
C PHE A 50 -10.00 1.94 -0.27
N ALA A 51 -10.14 1.93 1.05
CA ALA A 51 -9.27 2.72 1.92
C ALA A 51 -7.83 2.18 1.84
N MET A 52 -6.86 3.05 1.60
CA MET A 52 -5.44 2.67 1.51
C MET A 52 -4.87 2.26 2.88
N CYS A 53 -5.40 2.78 3.99
CA CYS A 53 -4.90 2.52 5.34
C CYS A 53 -3.38 2.74 5.44
N SER A 54 -2.55 1.70 5.56
CA SER A 54 -1.09 1.83 5.58
C SER A 54 -0.40 1.57 4.24
N THR A 55 -1.11 1.15 3.19
CA THR A 55 -0.49 0.86 1.87
C THR A 55 0.04 2.13 1.18
N PHE A 56 -0.51 3.31 1.49
CA PHE A 56 -0.02 4.59 0.94
C PHE A 56 1.44 4.87 1.31
N LYS A 57 1.95 4.31 2.41
CA LYS A 57 3.32 4.56 2.88
C LYS A 57 4.38 4.13 1.86
N ALA A 58 4.10 3.12 1.03
CA ALA A 58 4.98 2.71 -0.05
C ALA A 58 5.16 3.84 -1.10
N LEU A 59 4.05 4.47 -1.50
CA LEU A 59 4.09 5.62 -2.42
C LEU A 59 4.74 6.85 -1.78
N LEU A 60 4.46 7.09 -0.49
CA LEU A 60 5.11 8.16 0.27
C LEU A 60 6.64 7.96 0.31
N ALA A 61 7.12 6.74 0.55
CA ALA A 61 8.55 6.44 0.53
C ALA A 61 9.16 6.68 -0.87
N GLY A 62 8.50 6.22 -1.94
CA GLY A 62 8.92 6.49 -3.32
C GLY A 62 9.00 7.98 -3.63
N PHE A 63 8.02 8.77 -3.16
CA PHE A 63 8.05 10.23 -3.31
C PHE A 63 9.21 10.88 -2.56
N VAL A 64 9.49 10.45 -1.33
CA VAL A 64 10.66 10.94 -0.56
C VAL A 64 11.96 10.60 -1.29
N LEU A 65 12.09 9.39 -1.83
CA LEU A 65 13.27 9.00 -2.62
C LEU A 65 13.45 9.83 -3.89
N ALA A 66 12.36 10.10 -4.62
CA ALA A 66 12.42 10.99 -5.79
C ALA A 66 12.84 12.43 -5.41
N ARG A 67 12.47 12.89 -4.21
CA ARG A 67 12.93 14.18 -3.68
C ARG A 67 14.37 14.16 -3.19
N VAL A 68 14.90 13.01 -2.79
CA VAL A 68 16.33 12.84 -2.55
C VAL A 68 17.10 12.93 -3.86
N GLU A 69 16.64 12.22 -4.90
CA GLU A 69 17.27 12.23 -6.22
C GLU A 69 17.27 13.62 -6.86
N ALA A 70 16.20 14.40 -6.68
CA ALA A 70 16.12 15.76 -7.19
C ALA A 70 17.00 16.78 -6.42
N GLY A 71 17.61 16.39 -5.29
CA GLY A 71 18.47 17.24 -4.46
C GLY A 71 17.86 18.04 -3.29
N PRO A 72 16.54 18.30 -3.15
CA PRO A 72 16.02 19.06 -2.01
C PRO A 72 15.95 18.30 -0.68
N LEU A 73 16.17 16.98 -0.68
CA LEU A 73 16.26 16.16 0.53
C LEU A 73 17.56 15.33 0.52
N ALA A 74 18.05 14.96 1.69
CA ALA A 74 19.15 14.00 1.84
C ALA A 74 18.69 12.74 2.59
N VAL A 75 19.26 11.58 2.26
CA VAL A 75 18.91 10.29 2.90
C VAL A 75 19.24 10.30 4.40
N ASP A 76 20.33 10.96 4.77
CA ASP A 76 20.86 11.10 6.12
C ASP A 76 20.38 12.38 6.82
N GLN A 77 19.44 13.12 6.21
CA GLN A 77 18.87 14.31 6.80
C GLN A 77 18.24 14.00 8.16
N ALA A 78 18.76 14.63 9.21
CA ALA A 78 18.20 14.50 10.54
C ALA A 78 16.85 15.24 10.61
N LEU A 79 15.79 14.49 10.93
CA LEU A 79 14.49 15.07 11.26
C LEU A 79 14.36 15.20 12.79
N PRO A 80 14.15 16.42 13.32
CA PRO A 80 13.87 16.58 14.74
C PRO A 80 12.51 15.96 15.06
N ILE A 81 12.51 14.97 15.93
CA ILE A 81 11.33 14.26 16.40
C ILE A 81 11.39 14.25 17.92
N SER A 82 10.30 14.66 18.57
CA SER A 82 10.11 14.70 20.00
C SER A 82 9.16 13.60 20.47
N ARG A 83 9.02 13.44 21.79
CA ARG A 83 8.01 12.52 22.36
C ARG A 83 6.58 12.96 22.05
N ALA A 84 6.34 14.25 21.82
CA ALA A 84 5.02 14.78 21.49
C ALA A 84 4.57 14.39 20.07
N ASP A 85 5.51 14.04 19.18
CA ASP A 85 5.23 13.65 17.80
C ASP A 85 4.87 12.15 17.66
N LEU A 86 4.86 11.41 18.76
CA LEU A 86 4.57 9.98 18.75
C LEU A 86 3.09 9.69 18.50
N VAL A 87 2.82 8.91 17.45
CA VAL A 87 1.51 8.31 17.19
C VAL A 87 1.36 6.95 17.91
N PRO A 88 0.14 6.41 18.09
CA PRO A 88 -0.09 5.20 18.89
C PRO A 88 0.81 4.02 18.49
N TYR A 89 0.90 3.74 17.18
CA TYR A 89 1.75 2.70 16.62
C TYR A 89 3.00 3.30 15.94
N ALA A 90 4.10 3.41 16.70
CA ALA A 90 5.37 3.96 16.23
C ALA A 90 6.60 3.27 16.84
N PRO A 91 6.76 1.94 16.70
CA PRO A 91 7.80 1.17 17.40
C PRO A 91 9.24 1.65 17.09
N ALA A 92 9.55 1.90 15.81
CA ALA A 92 10.88 2.34 15.39
C ALA A 92 11.25 3.73 15.95
N VAL A 93 10.29 4.67 15.93
CA VAL A 93 10.49 6.02 16.47
C VAL A 93 10.63 6.00 18.00
N LYS A 94 9.81 5.18 18.70
CA LYS A 94 9.93 4.98 20.15
C LYS A 94 11.32 4.45 20.54
N ALA A 95 11.83 3.44 19.84
CA ALA A 95 13.17 2.90 20.08
C ALA A 95 14.27 3.96 19.86
N ARG A 96 14.17 4.77 18.80
CA ARG A 96 15.11 5.86 18.51
C ARG A 96 15.15 6.92 19.61
N LEU A 97 14.00 7.26 20.19
CA LEU A 97 13.91 8.23 21.29
C LEU A 97 14.39 7.67 22.63
N ALA A 98 14.16 6.38 22.90
CA ALA A 98 14.65 5.73 24.12
C ALA A 98 16.19 5.79 24.23
N GLY A 99 16.88 5.54 23.12
CA GLY A 99 18.35 5.62 23.05
C GLY A 99 18.94 7.03 23.03
N ARG A 100 18.12 8.08 22.95
CA ARG A 100 18.54 9.50 23.00
C ARG A 100 18.48 10.10 24.41
N SER A 101 18.31 9.28 25.44
CA SER A 101 18.33 9.70 26.84
C SER A 101 19.77 9.93 27.31
N ARG A 102 20.37 11.05 26.91
CA ARG A 102 21.55 11.69 27.51
C ARG A 102 21.38 13.20 27.45
#